data_AF-A0AAE4LY39-F1
#
_entry.id   AF-A0AAE4LY39-F1
#
_cell.length_a   1.000
_cell.length_b   1.000
_cell.length_c   1.000
_cell.angle_alpha   90.00
_cell.angle_beta   90.00
_cell.angle_gamma   90.00
#
_symmetry.space_group_name_H-M   'P 1'
#
loop_
_entity.id
_entity.type
_entity.pdbx_description
1 polymer ?
#
loop_
_entity_poly.entity_id
_entity_poly.type
_entity_poly.pdbx_seq_one_letter_code
_entity_poly.pdbx_strand_id
1 'polypeptide(L)'
;MKRLLFFFALMLGFVSVAFAQDRLTPETDYDAIIATFAGFAGGIVLLVEGIKKLFPKMSGIWTQLVSWLTGIVAVMLLWWLDAGFVADVEWYIALLYGLGSSLVANGIADTGFVQWIIGLFAKKAGGK
;
A
#
# COMPACT_ATOMS: atom_id res chain seq x y z
N MET A 1 -19.43 2.67 -25.54
CA MET A 1 -19.37 1.70 -24.41
C MET A 1 -18.66 0.39 -24.78
N LYS A 2 -19.05 -0.31 -25.86
CA LYS A 2 -18.43 -1.61 -26.24
C LYS A 2 -16.90 -1.56 -26.48
N ARG A 3 -16.40 -0.47 -27.06
CA ARG A 3 -14.95 -0.25 -27.28
C ARG A 3 -14.15 -0.04 -25.99
N LEU A 4 -14.73 0.64 -24.99
CA LEU A 4 -14.12 0.83 -23.67
C LEU A 4 -14.11 -0.49 -22.88
N LEU A 5 -15.21 -1.25 -22.94
CA LEU A 5 -15.28 -2.57 -22.33
C LEU A 5 -14.21 -3.52 -22.89
N PHE A 6 -14.00 -3.48 -24.21
CA PHE A 6 -12.97 -4.28 -24.87
C PHE A 6 -11.56 -3.87 -24.43
N PHE A 7 -11.31 -2.57 -24.24
CA PHE A 7 -10.04 -2.04 -23.73
C PHE A 7 -9.76 -2.51 -22.29
N PHE A 8 -10.76 -2.44 -21.40
CA PHE A 8 -10.63 -2.96 -20.03
C PHE A 8 -10.41 -4.47 -20.00
N ALA A 9 -11.11 -5.24 -20.85
CA ALA A 9 -10.89 -6.67 -20.98
C ALA A 9 -9.48 -7.01 -21.46
N LEU A 10 -8.91 -6.20 -22.37
CA LEU A 10 -7.54 -6.34 -22.86
C LEU A 10 -6.51 -6.05 -21.77
N MET A 11 -6.70 -4.96 -21.01
CA MET A 11 -5.83 -4.62 -19.87
C MET A 11 -5.86 -5.73 -18.79
N LEU A 12 -7.04 -6.26 -18.47
CA LEU A 12 -7.20 -7.39 -17.54
C LEU A 12 -6.55 -8.68 -18.08
N GLY A 13 -6.62 -8.92 -19.39
CA GLY A 13 -5.93 -10.04 -20.05
C GLY A 13 -4.40 -9.96 -19.90
N PHE A 14 -3.81 -8.76 -20.09
CA PHE A 14 -2.37 -8.55 -19.87
C PHE A 14 -1.95 -8.78 -18.42
N VAL A 15 -2.75 -8.31 -17.46
CA VAL A 15 -2.54 -8.57 -16.04
C VAL A 15 -2.61 -10.07 -15.74
N SER A 16 -3.56 -10.78 -16.34
CA SER A 16 -3.74 -12.23 -16.14
C SER A 16 -2.57 -13.05 -16.68
N VAL A 17 -1.98 -12.65 -17.80
CA VAL A 17 -0.78 -13.30 -18.38
C VAL A 17 0.45 -13.09 -17.49
N ALA A 18 0.57 -11.95 -16.80
CA ALA A 18 1.64 -11.75 -15.81
C ALA A 18 1.50 -12.68 -14.60
N PHE A 19 0.26 -13.03 -14.19
CA PHE A 19 -0.01 -13.99 -13.11
C PHE A 19 -0.01 -15.45 -13.56
N ALA A 20 -0.10 -15.74 -14.86
CA ALA A 20 -0.14 -17.09 -15.43
C ALA A 20 1.25 -17.67 -15.75
N GLN A 21 2.33 -17.10 -15.20
CA GLN A 21 3.67 -17.65 -15.38
C GLN A 21 3.76 -19.03 -14.72
N ASP A 22 4.08 -20.04 -15.53
CA ASP A 22 4.21 -21.43 -15.13
C ASP A 22 5.48 -21.63 -14.29
N ARG A 23 5.38 -21.30 -13.00
CA ARG A 23 6.28 -21.79 -11.96
C ARG A 23 5.42 -22.60 -11.00
N LEU A 24 5.86 -23.83 -10.73
CA LEU A 24 5.39 -24.71 -9.66
C LEU A 24 4.81 -23.89 -8.52
N THR A 25 3.52 -24.10 -8.20
CA THR A 25 2.73 -23.38 -7.17
C THR A 25 3.60 -22.48 -6.32
N PRO A 26 3.72 -21.17 -6.65
CA PRO A 26 4.51 -20.30 -5.81
C PRO A 26 3.83 -20.33 -4.45
N GLU A 27 4.52 -20.86 -3.46
CA GLU A 27 4.20 -20.53 -2.08
C GLU A 27 4.08 -19.02 -2.05
N THR A 28 2.91 -18.51 -1.64
CA THR A 28 2.70 -17.07 -1.65
C THR A 28 3.71 -16.49 -0.68
N ASP A 29 4.76 -15.87 -1.22
CA ASP A 29 5.84 -15.31 -0.44
C ASP A 29 5.34 -14.03 0.21
N TYR A 30 4.71 -14.21 1.39
CA TYR A 30 4.15 -13.12 2.17
C TYR A 30 5.25 -12.15 2.62
N ASP A 31 6.47 -12.63 2.80
CA ASP A 31 7.63 -11.81 3.14
C ASP A 31 7.96 -10.87 1.97
N ALA A 32 7.95 -11.38 0.73
CA ALA A 32 8.13 -10.54 -0.45
C ALA A 32 7.01 -9.49 -0.62
N ILE A 33 5.77 -9.80 -0.24
CA ILE A 33 4.65 -8.85 -0.31
C ILE A 33 4.84 -7.72 0.69
N ILE A 34 5.15 -8.05 1.94
CA ILE A 34 5.31 -7.05 3.03
C ILE A 34 6.64 -6.28 2.94
N ALA A 35 7.64 -6.84 2.26
CA ALA A 35 8.88 -6.17 1.91
C ALA A 35 8.70 -5.06 0.85
N THR A 36 7.52 -4.93 0.24
CA THR A 36 7.26 -3.88 -0.74
C THR A 36 6.22 -2.88 -0.25
N PHE A 37 6.46 -1.60 -0.52
CA PHE A 37 5.48 -0.54 -0.23
C PHE A 37 4.16 -0.75 -1.00
N ALA A 38 4.24 -1.21 -2.25
CA ALA A 38 3.06 -1.47 -3.08
C ALA A 38 2.22 -2.64 -2.54
N GLY A 39 2.86 -3.76 -2.19
CA GLY A 39 2.18 -4.90 -1.57
C GLY A 39 1.52 -4.52 -0.26
N PHE A 40 2.22 -3.77 0.58
CA PHE A 40 1.67 -3.24 1.83
C PHE A 40 0.47 -2.29 1.61
N ALA A 41 0.57 -1.32 0.69
CA ALA A 41 -0.52 -0.41 0.38
C ALA A 41 -1.78 -1.15 -0.13
N GLY A 42 -1.59 -2.23 -0.89
CA GLY A 42 -2.68 -3.15 -1.26
C GLY A 42 -3.33 -3.82 -0.04
N GLY A 43 -2.53 -4.23 0.95
CA GLY A 43 -3.03 -4.76 2.23
C GLY A 43 -3.86 -3.74 3.02
N ILE A 44 -3.47 -2.46 3.01
CA ILE A 44 -4.23 -1.38 3.66
C ILE A 44 -5.64 -1.25 3.07
N VAL A 45 -5.83 -1.42 1.76
CA VAL A 45 -7.16 -1.39 1.13
C VAL A 45 -8.07 -2.43 1.78
N LEU A 46 -7.59 -3.66 1.93
CA LEU A 46 -8.35 -4.75 2.54
C LEU A 46 -8.65 -4.49 4.01
N LEU A 47 -7.68 -3.98 4.77
CA LEU A 47 -7.88 -3.64 6.18
C LEU A 47 -8.95 -2.55 6.35
N VAL A 48 -8.88 -1.48 5.56
CA VAL A 48 -9.85 -0.38 5.62
C VAL A 48 -11.24 -0.85 5.21
N GLU A 49 -11.36 -1.72 4.19
CA GLU A 49 -12.63 -2.35 3.82
C GLU A 49 -13.17 -3.26 4.93
N GLY A 50 -12.30 -4.04 5.59
CA GLY A 50 -12.66 -4.84 6.75
C GLY A 50 -13.22 -4.00 7.90
N ILE A 51 -12.54 -2.90 8.23
CA ILE A 51 -12.97 -1.95 9.27
C ILE A 51 -14.33 -1.32 8.92
N LYS A 52 -14.55 -0.93 7.66
CA LYS A 52 -15.84 -0.42 7.19
C LYS A 52 -16.97 -1.43 7.36
N LYS A 53 -16.72 -2.73 7.12
CA LYS A 53 -17.70 -3.80 7.34
C LYS A 53 -18.06 -3.97 8.83
N LEU A 54 -17.09 -3.78 9.73
CA LEU A 54 -17.31 -3.85 11.18
C LEU A 54 -18.07 -2.62 11.70
N PHE A 55 -17.87 -1.44 11.09
CA PHE A 55 -18.49 -0.19 11.49
C PHE A 55 -19.22 0.52 10.33
N PRO A 56 -20.36 -0.02 9.86
CA PRO A 56 -21.05 0.47 8.67
C PRO A 56 -21.65 1.89 8.80
N LYS A 57 -21.63 2.49 9.99
CA LYS A 57 -22.13 3.85 10.24
C LYS A 57 -21.10 4.97 9.96
N MET A 58 -19.87 4.62 9.55
CA MET A 58 -18.84 5.62 9.25
C MET A 58 -19.07 6.24 7.86
N SER A 59 -19.28 7.56 7.82
CA SER A 59 -19.50 8.29 6.58
C SER A 59 -18.58 9.51 6.46
N GLY A 60 -18.26 9.86 5.21
CA GLY A 60 -17.49 11.06 4.86
C GLY A 60 -16.09 11.10 5.46
N ILE A 61 -15.77 12.19 6.15
CA ILE A 61 -14.45 12.50 6.70
C ILE A 61 -13.96 11.47 7.73
N TRP A 62 -14.87 10.85 8.48
CA TRP A 62 -14.52 9.84 9.48
C TRP A 62 -13.92 8.59 8.86
N THR A 63 -14.45 8.18 7.71
CA THR A 63 -13.95 7.04 6.95
C THR A 63 -12.53 7.30 6.41
N GLN A 64 -12.25 8.55 6.02
CA GLN A 64 -10.92 8.96 5.57
C GLN A 64 -9.92 8.99 6.72
N LEU A 65 -10.30 9.57 7.86
CA LEU A 65 -9.46 9.60 9.07
C LEU A 65 -9.12 8.19 9.55
N VAL A 66 -10.12 7.29 9.61
CA VAL A 66 -9.90 5.88 9.96
C VAL A 66 -8.96 5.22 8.97
N SER A 67 -9.11 5.51 7.67
CA SER A 67 -8.18 4.98 6.67
C SER A 67 -6.75 5.45 6.87
N TRP A 68 -6.54 6.74 7.15
CA TRP A 68 -5.22 7.30 7.40
C TRP A 68 -4.59 6.73 8.67
N LEU A 69 -5.38 6.62 9.74
CA LEU A 69 -4.92 6.01 10.99
C LEU A 69 -4.59 4.53 10.81
N THR A 70 -5.35 3.80 9.99
CA THR A 70 -5.08 2.37 9.71
C THR A 70 -3.70 2.19 9.08
N GLY A 71 -3.35 2.97 8.05
CA GLY A 71 -2.03 2.87 7.42
C GLY A 71 -0.91 3.32 8.35
N ILE A 72 -1.10 4.41 9.11
CA ILE A 72 -0.12 4.87 10.10
C ILE A 72 0.14 3.79 11.15
N VAL A 73 -0.90 3.27 11.78
CA VAL A 73 -0.77 2.24 12.83
C VAL A 73 -0.12 0.97 12.25
N ALA A 74 -0.58 0.50 11.09
CA ALA A 74 -0.02 -0.71 10.48
C ALA A 74 1.46 -0.57 10.10
N VAL A 75 1.89 0.57 9.54
CA VAL A 75 3.32 0.81 9.25
C VAL A 75 4.13 0.97 10.53
N MET A 76 3.61 1.68 11.53
CA MET A 76 4.32 1.84 12.80
C MET A 76 4.46 0.52 13.56
N LEU A 77 3.53 -0.42 13.39
CA LEU A 77 3.68 -1.79 13.89
C LEU A 77 4.81 -2.53 13.16
N LEU A 78 4.90 -2.42 11.83
CA LEU A 78 6.01 -3.02 11.07
C LEU A 78 7.36 -2.41 11.45
N TRP A 79 7.41 -1.10 11.60
CA TRP A 79 8.60 -0.40 12.06
C TRP A 79 9.02 -0.84 13.48
N TRP A 80 8.05 -0.97 14.40
CA TRP A 80 8.32 -1.41 15.76
C TRP A 80 8.81 -2.87 15.84
N LEU A 81 8.36 -3.70 14.91
CA LEU A 81 8.77 -5.10 14.79
C LEU A 81 10.04 -5.29 13.94
N ASP A 82 10.64 -4.21 13.44
CA ASP A 82 11.80 -4.25 12.55
C ASP A 82 11.56 -5.13 11.30
N ALA A 83 10.39 -4.95 10.67
CA ALA A 83 9.88 -5.83 9.63
C ALA A 83 9.47 -5.12 8.33
N GLY A 84 9.50 -5.88 7.24
CA GLY A 84 9.05 -5.43 5.92
C GLY A 84 9.85 -4.26 5.37
N PHE A 85 9.21 -3.45 4.52
CA PHE A 85 9.87 -2.34 3.82
C PHE A 85 10.33 -1.17 4.71
N VAL A 86 10.07 -1.22 6.03
CA VAL A 86 10.39 -0.15 7.00
C VAL A 86 11.32 -0.58 8.14
N ALA A 87 11.90 -1.78 8.10
CA ALA A 87 12.78 -2.31 9.16
C ALA A 87 13.90 -1.32 9.52
N ASP A 88 14.73 -0.92 8.55
CA ASP A 88 15.89 -0.04 8.78
C ASP A 88 15.61 1.46 8.56
N VAL A 89 14.36 1.88 8.71
CA VAL A 89 13.93 3.24 8.39
C VAL A 89 13.75 4.07 9.67
N GLU A 90 14.12 5.35 9.64
CA GLU A 90 13.87 6.23 10.81
C GLU A 90 12.36 6.38 11.09
N TRP A 91 11.97 6.43 12.37
CA TRP A 91 10.56 6.40 12.80
C TRP A 91 9.66 7.43 12.10
N TYR A 92 10.18 8.63 11.83
CA TYR A 92 9.40 9.67 11.16
C TYR A 92 9.28 9.42 9.65
N ILE A 93 10.24 8.74 9.03
CA ILE A 93 10.13 8.28 7.64
C ILE A 93 9.11 7.14 7.56
N ALA A 94 9.09 6.22 8.53
CA ALA A 94 8.05 5.20 8.64
C ALA A 94 6.64 5.83 8.80
N LEU A 95 6.50 6.89 9.60
CA LEU A 95 5.23 7.64 9.68
C LEU A 95 4.79 8.22 8.33
N LEU A 96 5.73 8.78 7.56
CA LEU A 96 5.44 9.29 6.21
C LEU A 96 4.99 8.16 5.28
N TYR A 97 5.59 6.96 5.39
CA TYR A 97 5.14 5.79 4.66
C TYR A 97 3.75 5.32 5.08
N GLY A 98 3.39 5.38 6.37
CA GLY A 98 2.05 5.03 6.84
C GLY A 98 0.96 6.01 6.39
N LEU A 99 1.28 7.30 6.33
CA LEU A 99 0.40 8.28 5.71
C LEU A 99 0.30 8.03 4.20
N GLY A 100 1.45 7.82 3.55
CA GLY A 100 1.58 7.56 2.12
C GLY A 100 0.80 6.32 1.66
N SER A 101 0.90 5.20 2.39
CA SER A 101 0.16 3.98 2.09
C SER A 101 -1.35 4.21 2.15
N SER A 102 -1.78 5.08 3.07
CA SER A 102 -3.19 5.44 3.19
C SER A 102 -3.66 6.32 2.03
N LEU A 103 -2.83 7.26 1.56
CA LEU A 103 -3.13 8.05 0.37
C LEU A 103 -3.23 7.16 -0.88
N VAL A 104 -2.31 6.21 -1.01
CA VAL A 104 -2.33 5.20 -2.10
C VAL A 104 -3.58 4.33 -2.03
N ALA A 105 -3.92 3.81 -0.84
CA ALA A 105 -5.10 2.97 -0.63
C ALA A 105 -6.44 3.70 -0.91
N ASN A 106 -6.46 5.03 -0.80
CA ASN A 106 -7.62 5.86 -1.17
C ASN A 106 -7.59 6.34 -2.63
N GLY A 107 -6.58 5.98 -3.42
CA GLY A 107 -6.42 6.42 -4.80
C GLY A 107 -6.06 7.91 -4.97
N ILE A 108 -5.54 8.55 -3.91
CA ILE A 108 -5.14 9.96 -3.91
C ILE A 108 -3.74 10.14 -4.52
N ALA A 109 -2.86 9.15 -4.36
CA ALA A 109 -1.49 9.16 -4.85
C ALA A 109 -1.09 7.78 -5.39
N ASP A 110 -0.09 7.72 -6.28
CA ASP A 110 0.55 6.46 -6.67
C ASP A 110 1.79 6.16 -5.80
N THR A 111 2.21 4.90 -5.81
CA THR A 111 3.32 4.44 -4.97
C THR A 111 4.65 5.14 -5.30
N GLY A 112 4.88 5.44 -6.59
CA GLY A 112 6.11 6.08 -7.05
C GLY A 112 6.18 7.54 -6.61
N PHE A 113 5.08 8.27 -6.72
CA PHE A 113 5.00 9.65 -6.24
C PHE A 113 5.25 9.78 -4.73
N VAL A 114 4.63 8.90 -3.93
CA VAL A 114 4.85 8.88 -2.47
C VAL A 114 6.32 8.59 -2.14
N GLN A 115 6.90 7.54 -2.74
CA GLN A 115 8.31 7.21 -2.54
C GLN A 115 9.25 8.34 -2.96
N TRP A 116 8.94 9.03 -4.06
CA TRP A 116 9.70 10.18 -4.53
C TRP A 116 9.70 11.32 -3.49
N ILE A 117 8.53 11.68 -2.94
CA ILE A 117 8.43 12.72 -1.89
C ILE A 117 9.23 12.30 -0.66
N ILE A 118 9.04 11.07 -0.19
CA ILE A 118 9.71 10.56 1.02
C ILE A 118 11.22 10.53 0.82
N GLY A 119 11.69 10.19 -0.38
CA GLY A 119 13.09 10.20 -0.77
C GLY A 119 13.78 11.57 -0.59
N LEU A 120 13.05 12.68 -0.69
CA LEU A 120 13.58 14.02 -0.41
C LEU A 120 13.96 14.19 1.06
N PHE A 121 13.19 13.59 1.97
CA PHE A 121 13.44 13.66 3.41
C PHE A 121 14.46 12.62 3.87
N ALA A 122 14.39 11.39 3.33
CA ALA A 122 15.36 10.34 3.63
C ALA A 122 16.79 10.71 3.21
N LYS A 123 16.95 11.42 2.08
CA LYS A 123 18.26 11.92 1.63
C LYS A 123 18.89 12.93 2.59
N LYS A 124 18.07 13.68 3.34
CA LYS A 124 18.54 14.62 4.37
C LYS A 124 19.00 13.91 5.65
N ALA A 125 18.48 12.71 5.94
CA ALA A 125 18.83 11.92 7.12
C ALA A 125 20.20 11.23 6.99
N GLY A 126 20.53 10.72 5.80
CA GLY A 126 21.82 10.09 5.50
C GLY A 126 22.99 11.04 5.23
N GLY A 127 22.75 12.36 5.31
CA GLY A 127 23.78 13.39 5.18
C GLY A 127 24.39 13.75 6.53
N LYS A 128 25.19 12.84 7.09
CA LYS A 128 26.18 13.15 8.13
C LYS A 128 27.56 12.72 7.65
#